data_AF-A0A7X7ID81-F1
#
_entry.id   AF-A0A7X7ID81-F1
#
_cell.length_a   1.000
_cell.length_b   1.000
_cell.length_c   1.000
_cell.angle_alpha   90.00
_cell.angle_beta   90.00
_cell.angle_gamma   90.00
#
_symmetry.space_group_name_H-M   'P 1'
#
loop_
_entity.id
_entity.type
_entity.pdbx_description
1 polymer ?
#
loop_
_entity_poly.entity_id
_entity_poly.type
_entity_poly.pdbx_seq_one_letter_code
_entity_poly.pdbx_strand_id
1 'polypeptide(L)'
;MSNLKIGRYINHKQQKIVATYAKVLQSIQNDPCYSEKALRTWAEESVADPWLIAAACVYDFTIVTFEKYVQSNAGNPSGFAKIPNIADKFHVRTTDLFHMIRELGIKL
;
A
#
# COMPACT_ATOMS: atom_id res chain seq x y z
N MET A 1 0.06 -29.88 -8.96
CA MET A 1 -0.27 -28.46 -8.67
C MET A 1 -0.93 -27.89 -9.91
N SER A 2 -2.22 -27.54 -9.84
CA SER A 2 -2.94 -26.92 -10.96
C SER A 2 -2.30 -25.59 -11.34
N ASN A 3 -2.05 -25.38 -12.64
CA ASN A 3 -1.53 -24.11 -13.16
C ASN A 3 -2.50 -22.97 -12.79
N LEU A 4 -2.05 -22.05 -11.95
CA LEU A 4 -2.78 -20.81 -11.65
C LEU A 4 -2.83 -19.97 -12.93
N LYS A 5 -4.04 -19.73 -13.48
CA LYS A 5 -4.20 -18.86 -14.65
C LYS A 5 -4.06 -17.40 -14.21
N ILE A 6 -2.87 -16.83 -14.40
CA ILE A 6 -2.60 -15.42 -14.09
C ILE A 6 -3.32 -14.55 -15.13
N GLY A 7 -4.36 -13.83 -14.72
CA GLY A 7 -5.12 -12.94 -15.61
C GLY A 7 -4.33 -11.69 -16.03
N ARG A 8 -3.57 -11.11 -15.10
CA ARG A 8 -2.69 -9.96 -15.35
C ARG A 8 -1.45 -10.05 -14.48
N TYR A 9 -0.28 -10.07 -15.10
CA TYR A 9 1.00 -10.01 -14.40
C TYR A 9 1.47 -8.55 -14.31
N ILE A 10 1.77 -8.07 -13.10
CA ILE A 10 2.32 -6.74 -12.86
C ILE A 10 3.77 -6.89 -12.38
N ASN A 11 4.73 -6.47 -13.20
CA ASN A 11 6.11 -6.36 -12.78
C ASN A 11 6.29 -5.03 -12.04
N HIS A 12 6.58 -5.07 -10.73
CA HIS A 12 6.81 -3.88 -9.91
C HIS A 12 8.06 -3.08 -10.33
N LYS A 13 8.99 -3.70 -11.08
CA LYS A 13 10.20 -3.04 -11.62
C LYS A 13 9.93 -2.13 -12.82
N GLN A 14 8.67 -2.03 -13.26
CA GLN A 14 8.28 -1.04 -14.27
C GLN A 14 8.59 0.38 -13.77
N GLN A 15 9.18 1.19 -14.63
CA GLN A 15 9.69 2.52 -14.28
C GLN A 15 8.63 3.41 -13.58
N LYS A 16 7.37 3.39 -14.03
CA LYS A 16 6.28 4.15 -13.41
C LYS A 16 6.01 3.71 -11.96
N ILE A 17 6.07 2.41 -11.69
CA ILE A 17 5.85 1.85 -10.35
C ILE A 17 7.06 2.18 -9.46
N VAL A 18 8.29 2.00 -9.95
CA VAL A 18 9.51 2.36 -9.21
C VAL A 18 9.54 3.85 -8.86
N ALA A 19 9.18 4.72 -9.81
CA ALA A 19 9.09 6.16 -9.55
C ALA A 19 8.01 6.50 -8.51
N THR A 20 6.89 5.78 -8.51
CA THR A 20 5.81 5.98 -7.53
C THR A 20 6.18 5.40 -6.16
N TYR A 21 6.87 4.26 -6.12
CA TYR A 21 7.44 3.67 -4.90
C TYR A 21 8.38 4.65 -4.18
N ALA A 22 9.26 5.32 -4.93
CA ALA A 22 10.12 6.36 -4.35
C ALA A 22 9.32 7.49 -3.71
N LYS A 23 8.20 7.92 -4.33
CA LYS A 23 7.29 8.93 -3.75
C LYS A 23 6.61 8.40 -2.48
N VAL A 24 6.21 7.13 -2.47
CA VAL A 24 5.61 6.47 -1.29
C VAL A 24 6.58 6.53 -0.11
N LEU A 25 7.84 6.13 -0.30
CA LEU A 25 8.86 6.22 0.75
C LEU A 25 9.13 7.68 1.17
N GLN A 26 9.21 8.60 0.21
CA GLN A 26 9.40 10.02 0.51
C GLN A 26 8.25 10.60 1.34
N SER A 27 7.02 10.12 1.16
CA SER A 27 5.86 10.54 1.96
C SER A 27 5.93 10.10 3.42
N ILE A 28 6.68 9.03 3.71
CA ILE A 28 6.97 8.57 5.07
C ILE A 28 8.13 9.38 5.64
N GLN A 29 9.19 9.60 4.84
CA GLN A 29 10.35 10.38 5.24
C GLN A 29 10.00 11.81 5.64
N ASN A 30 9.09 12.45 4.91
CA ASN A 30 8.72 13.85 5.10
C ASN A 30 7.60 14.08 6.13
N ASP A 31 7.02 13.00 6.68
CA ASP A 31 5.92 13.10 7.61
C ASP A 31 6.42 12.92 9.06
N PRO A 32 6.31 13.96 9.92
CA PRO A 32 6.81 13.92 11.29
C PRO A 32 6.08 12.88 12.17
N CYS A 33 4.94 12.34 11.73
CA CYS A 33 4.24 11.28 12.41
C CYS A 33 4.91 9.90 12.24
N TYR A 34 5.98 9.78 11.45
CA TYR A 34 6.74 8.55 11.29
C TYR A 34 8.19 8.71 11.73
N SER A 35 8.69 7.67 12.41
CA SER A 35 10.10 7.57 12.77
C SER A 35 10.95 7.06 11.59
N GLU A 36 12.26 7.26 11.66
CA GLU A 36 13.21 6.70 10.70
C GLU A 36 13.11 5.16 10.62
N LYS A 37 12.76 4.49 11.71
CA LYS A 37 12.51 3.05 11.74
C LYS A 37 11.40 2.66 10.76
N ALA A 38 10.30 3.41 10.74
CA ALA A 38 9.19 3.14 9.82
C ALA A 38 9.64 3.23 8.35
N LEU A 39 10.42 4.27 8.02
CA LEU A 39 11.00 4.44 6.69
C LEU A 39 11.93 3.28 6.32
N ARG A 40 12.87 2.93 7.21
CA ARG A 40 13.82 1.83 6.96
C ARG A 40 13.12 0.51 6.74
N THR A 41 12.13 0.18 7.58
CA THR A 41 11.34 -1.05 7.42
C THR A 41 10.61 -1.08 6.08
N TRP A 42 9.97 0.01 5.67
CA TRP A 42 9.27 0.04 4.38
C TRP A 42 10.22 0.12 3.17
N ALA A 43 11.44 0.62 3.33
CA ALA A 43 12.40 0.72 2.23
C ALA A 43 13.03 -0.63 1.83
N GLU A 44 12.91 -1.66 2.67
CA GLU A 44 13.37 -3.01 2.36
C GLU A 44 12.65 -3.56 1.12
N GLU A 45 13.40 -4.00 0.09
CA GLU A 45 12.83 -4.44 -1.19
C GLU A 45 11.77 -5.55 -1.03
N SER A 46 11.95 -6.41 -0.02
CA SER A 46 11.06 -7.54 0.28
C SER A 46 9.74 -7.15 0.93
N VAL A 47 9.59 -5.89 1.39
CA VAL A 47 8.35 -5.40 2.01
C VAL A 47 7.38 -4.97 0.93
N ALA A 48 6.24 -5.67 0.86
CA ALA A 48 5.29 -5.54 -0.24
C ALA A 48 4.46 -4.25 -0.18
N ASP A 49 4.19 -3.72 1.01
CA ASP A 49 3.27 -2.60 1.26
C ASP A 49 3.48 -1.39 0.33
N PRO A 50 4.68 -0.78 0.27
CA PRO A 50 4.92 0.35 -0.64
C PRO A 50 4.80 -0.02 -2.11
N TRP A 51 5.15 -1.25 -2.51
CA TRP A 51 4.97 -1.72 -3.89
C TRP A 51 3.50 -1.86 -4.27
N LEU A 52 2.66 -2.36 -3.34
CA LEU A 52 1.22 -2.47 -3.54
C LEU A 52 0.59 -1.09 -3.73
N ILE A 53 0.95 -0.10 -2.90
CA ILE A 53 0.47 1.28 -3.02
C ILE A 53 0.93 1.91 -4.34
N ALA A 54 2.20 1.73 -4.70
CA ALA A 54 2.74 2.27 -5.94
C ALA A 54 2.05 1.69 -7.19
N ALA A 55 1.87 0.36 -7.22
CA ALA A 55 1.18 -0.31 -8.33
C ALA A 55 -0.30 0.11 -8.40
N ALA A 56 -0.98 0.19 -7.25
CA ALA A 56 -2.36 0.62 -7.18
C ALA A 56 -2.56 2.06 -7.64
N CYS A 57 -1.65 2.97 -7.28
CA CYS A 57 -1.66 4.35 -7.74
C CYS A 57 -1.46 4.45 -9.26
N VAL A 58 -0.54 3.64 -9.84
CA VAL A 58 -0.24 3.66 -11.28
C VAL A 58 -1.38 3.10 -12.14
N TYR A 59 -2.13 2.12 -11.64
CA TYR A 59 -3.15 1.40 -12.40
C TYR A 59 -4.58 1.62 -11.91
N ASP A 60 -4.77 2.55 -10.98
CA ASP A 60 -6.07 2.84 -10.36
C ASP A 60 -6.72 1.59 -9.76
N PHE A 61 -5.94 0.84 -8.98
CA PHE A 61 -6.45 -0.33 -8.25
C PHE A 61 -6.91 0.04 -6.85
N THR A 62 -7.86 -0.75 -6.36
CA THR A 62 -8.22 -0.77 -4.93
C THR A 62 -7.38 -1.82 -4.22
N ILE A 63 -6.77 -1.46 -3.09
CA ILE A 63 -6.09 -2.42 -2.22
C ILE A 63 -7.09 -3.04 -1.25
N VAL A 64 -7.11 -4.37 -1.18
CA VAL A 64 -7.91 -5.11 -0.22
C VAL A 64 -7.03 -5.49 0.96
N THR A 65 -7.31 -4.95 2.15
CA THR A 65 -6.54 -5.19 3.37
C THR A 65 -7.45 -5.15 4.59
N PHE A 66 -7.09 -5.89 5.65
CA PHE A 66 -7.76 -5.80 6.95
C PHE A 66 -7.13 -4.76 7.88
N GLU A 67 -6.05 -4.10 7.43
CA GLU A 67 -5.53 -2.94 8.15
C GLU A 67 -6.57 -1.82 8.20
N LYS A 68 -6.54 -1.08 9.32
CA LYS A 68 -7.36 0.12 9.50
C LYS A 68 -6.46 1.33 9.55
N TYR A 69 -6.97 2.45 9.03
CA TYR A 69 -6.36 3.76 9.24
C TYR A 69 -6.22 4.02 10.75
N VAL A 70 -5.06 4.53 11.15
CA VAL A 70 -4.78 4.90 12.54
C VAL A 70 -4.41 6.37 12.59
N GLN A 71 -4.95 7.11 13.55
CA GLN A 71 -4.54 8.50 13.77
C GLN A 71 -3.07 8.52 14.21
N SER A 72 -2.26 9.30 13.50
CA SER A 72 -0.82 9.42 13.74
C SER A 72 -0.53 10.77 14.42
N ASN A 73 0.51 10.82 15.26
CA ASN A 73 0.84 11.99 16.06
C ASN A 73 2.33 12.32 15.93
N ALA A 74 2.65 13.56 15.54
CA ALA A 74 4.03 14.04 15.44
C ALA A 74 4.76 14.06 16.80
N GLY A 75 4.04 14.19 17.92
CA GLY A 75 4.62 14.12 19.26
C GLY A 75 4.99 12.70 19.72
N ASN A 76 4.51 11.67 19.03
CA ASN A 76 4.88 10.27 19.25
C ASN A 76 4.97 9.53 17.91
N PRO A 77 6.04 9.77 17.13
CA PRO A 77 6.15 9.23 15.77
C PRO A 77 6.10 7.70 15.75
N SER A 78 5.30 7.14 14.84
CA SER A 78 5.11 5.70 14.75
C SER A 78 6.37 5.00 14.23
N GLY A 79 6.66 3.84 14.82
CA GLY A 79 7.67 2.88 14.32
C GLY A 79 7.22 2.08 13.10
N PHE A 80 5.94 2.17 12.73
CA PHE A 80 5.32 1.35 11.71
C PHE A 80 4.34 2.18 10.87
N ALA A 81 4.53 2.17 9.56
CA ALA A 81 3.54 2.68 8.61
C ALA A 81 2.48 1.60 8.32
N LYS A 82 1.30 2.05 7.89
CA LYS A 82 0.14 1.21 7.58
C LYS A 82 -0.35 1.51 6.18
N ILE A 83 -0.84 0.50 5.46
CA ILE A 83 -1.31 0.65 4.09
C ILE A 83 -2.36 1.77 3.99
N PRO A 84 -3.46 1.79 4.78
CA PRO A 84 -4.51 2.80 4.60
C PRO A 84 -4.03 4.23 4.87
N ASN A 85 -3.11 4.42 5.82
CA ASN A 85 -2.56 5.73 6.14
C ASN A 85 -1.76 6.34 4.98
N ILE A 86 -0.94 5.51 4.32
CA ILE A 86 -0.10 5.98 3.23
C ILE A 86 -0.90 6.00 1.93
N ALA A 87 -1.72 4.99 1.65
CA ALA A 87 -2.57 4.91 0.45
C ALA A 87 -3.48 6.14 0.27
N ASP A 88 -4.04 6.67 1.35
CA ASP A 88 -4.88 7.88 1.35
C ASP A 88 -4.15 9.10 0.75
N LYS A 89 -2.86 9.29 1.08
CA LYS A 89 -2.02 10.36 0.52
C LYS A 89 -1.80 10.27 -0.99
N PHE A 90 -1.98 9.07 -1.55
CA PHE A 90 -1.85 8.79 -2.99
C PHE A 90 -3.20 8.60 -3.68
N HIS A 91 -4.30 8.90 -2.97
CA HIS A 91 -5.69 8.68 -3.44
C HIS A 91 -5.95 7.23 -3.86
N VAL A 92 -5.23 6.28 -3.27
CA VAL A 92 -5.45 4.84 -3.50
C VAL A 92 -6.52 4.36 -2.56
N ARG A 93 -7.63 3.88 -3.11
CA ARG A 93 -8.72 3.31 -2.33
C ARG A 93 -8.25 2.04 -1.61
N THR A 94 -8.57 1.96 -0.32
CA THR A 94 -8.47 0.72 0.45
C THR A 94 -9.85 0.23 0.86
N THR A 95 -10.06 -1.09 0.84
CA THR A 95 -11.28 -1.75 1.34
C THR A 95 -10.92 -3.06 2.03
N ASP A 96 -11.86 -3.70 2.72
CA ASP A 96 -11.66 -5.04 3.27
C ASP A 96 -12.30 -6.13 2.40
N LEU A 97 -11.98 -7.39 2.69
CA LEU A 97 -12.47 -8.53 1.93
C LEU A 97 -14.00 -8.61 1.91
N PHE A 98 -14.67 -8.29 3.02
CA PHE A 98 -16.13 -8.38 3.12
C PHE A 98 -16.81 -7.31 2.27
N HIS A 99 -16.27 -6.10 2.25
CA HIS A 99 -16.73 -5.04 1.37
C HIS A 99 -16.47 -5.38 -0.09
N MET A 100 -15.29 -5.91 -0.45
CA MET A 100 -14.99 -6.36 -1.81
C MET A 100 -15.98 -7.44 -2.29
N ILE A 101 -16.23 -8.47 -1.48
CA ILE A 101 -17.17 -9.56 -1.82
C ILE A 101 -18.58 -8.99 -2.11
N ARG A 102 -19.04 -8.04 -1.27
CA ARG A 102 -20.32 -7.36 -1.46
C ARG A 102 -20.36 -6.51 -2.73
N GLU A 103 -19.31 -5.73 -3.00
CA GLU A 103 -19.20 -4.88 -4.20
C GLU A 103 -19.14 -5.70 -5.49
N LEU A 104 -18.49 -6.86 -5.46
CA LEU A 104 -18.41 -7.78 -6.60
C LEU A 104 -19.65 -8.67 -6.76
N GLY A 105 -20.62 -8.59 -5.83
CA GLY A 105 -21.82 -9.42 -5.87
C GLY A 105 -21.56 -10.92 -5.67
N ILE A 106 -20.43 -11.28 -5.06
CA ILE A 106 -20.09 -12.68 -4.77
C ILE A 106 -20.99 -13.15 -3.64
N LYS A 107 -21.77 -14.21 -3.91
CA LYS A 107 -22.60 -14.88 -2.91
C LYS A 107 -21.78 -15.99 -2.26
N LEU A 108 -21.76 -16.01 -0.92
CA LEU A 108 -21.18 -17.08 -0.10
C LEU A 108 -22.19 -18.22 0.09
#